data_AF-A0A529Q338-F1
#
_entry.id   AF-A0A529Q338-F1
#
_cell.length_a   1.000
_cell.length_b   1.000
_cell.length_c   1.000
_cell.angle_alpha   90.00
_cell.angle_beta   90.00
_cell.angle_gamma   90.00
#
_symmetry.space_group_name_H-M   'P 1'
#
loop_
_entity.id
_entity.type
_entity.pdbx_description
1 polymer ?
#
loop_
_entity_poly.entity_id
_entity_poly.type
_entity_poly.pdbx_seq_one_letter_code
_entity_poly.pdbx_strand_id
1 'polypeptide(L)'
;PVFTTNMGKGAVNEFHPLSFGVLGSLVGPTSLGRFTRSLVEDADLILQVGTRNNQNGTDSWRLIRPGTRIIQIDLDPQEIGRNYEAVRLVGDAAETLKALTQALKTQDLKARSQARPGLAERIADAWRQFETVRAPLLKQATAGIRP
;
A
#
# COMPACT_ATOMS: atom_id res chain seq x y z
N PRO A 1 5.04 3.02 -5.94
CA PRO A 1 3.89 3.64 -5.24
C PRO A 1 3.80 3.06 -3.82
N VAL A 2 3.06 3.70 -2.91
CA VAL A 2 2.98 3.30 -1.50
C VAL A 2 1.52 3.23 -1.07
N PHE A 3 1.14 2.10 -0.49
CA PHE A 3 -0.03 2.01 0.39
C PHE A 3 0.42 1.79 1.81
N THR A 4 -0.45 2.11 2.74
CA THR A 4 -0.22 1.89 4.16
C THR A 4 -1.28 0.94 4.71
N THR A 5 -0.93 0.20 5.76
CA THR A 5 -1.95 -0.40 6.63
C THR A 5 -2.56 0.70 7.49
N ASN A 6 -3.64 0.40 8.22
CA ASN A 6 -4.18 1.33 9.23
C ASN A 6 -3.10 1.81 10.22
N MET A 7 -2.20 0.91 10.63
CA MET A 7 -1.12 1.21 11.58
C MET A 7 0.03 2.00 10.96
N GLY A 8 0.25 1.87 9.65
CA GLY A 8 1.27 2.61 8.92
C GLY A 8 0.80 3.98 8.40
N LYS A 9 -0.46 4.37 8.67
CA LYS A 9 -0.99 5.66 8.25
C LYS A 9 -0.10 6.79 8.78
N GLY A 10 0.28 7.72 7.91
CA GLY A 10 1.20 8.82 8.23
C GLY A 10 2.69 8.51 8.05
N ALA A 11 3.09 7.28 7.71
CA ALA A 11 4.49 6.96 7.42
C ALA A 11 5.03 7.62 6.13
N VAL A 12 4.14 8.03 5.23
CA VAL A 12 4.44 8.83 4.04
C VAL A 12 3.47 10.00 3.93
N ASN A 13 3.83 11.05 3.20
CA ASN A 13 2.90 12.12 2.88
C ASN A 13 1.72 11.56 2.08
N GLU A 14 0.51 11.61 2.66
CA GLU A 14 -0.68 11.03 2.07
C GLU A 14 -1.12 11.73 0.78
N PHE A 15 -0.71 12.99 0.60
CA PHE A 15 -0.97 13.79 -0.59
C PHE A 15 0.10 13.62 -1.68
N HIS A 16 1.12 12.80 -1.45
CA HIS A 16 2.13 12.54 -2.47
C HIS A 16 1.50 11.81 -3.67
N PRO A 17 1.84 12.13 -4.93
CA PRO A 17 1.21 11.51 -6.12
C PRO A 17 1.35 9.98 -6.24
N LEU A 18 2.28 9.39 -5.48
CA LEU A 18 2.48 7.94 -5.41
C LEU A 18 1.87 7.28 -4.18
N SER A 19 1.18 8.04 -3.33
CA SER A 19 0.40 7.54 -2.20
C SER A 19 -1.01 7.20 -2.67
N PHE A 20 -1.41 5.94 -2.54
CA PHE A 20 -2.77 5.50 -2.86
C PHE A 20 -3.56 5.09 -1.61
N GLY A 21 -3.12 5.64 -0.46
CA GLY A 21 -3.85 5.63 0.79
C GLY A 21 -3.74 4.33 1.58
N VAL A 22 -4.68 4.18 2.51
CA VAL A 22 -4.75 3.05 3.42
C VAL A 22 -5.48 1.89 2.74
N LEU A 23 -4.86 0.71 2.77
CA LEU A 23 -5.43 -0.53 2.27
C LEU A 23 -5.45 -1.61 3.36
N GLY A 24 -6.41 -2.52 3.20
CA GLY A 24 -6.72 -3.59 4.13
C GLY A 24 -8.10 -4.15 3.82
N SER A 25 -8.85 -4.56 4.84
CA SER A 25 -10.24 -5.06 4.71
C SER A 25 -11.26 -3.93 4.39
N LEU A 26 -10.78 -2.80 3.89
CA LEU A 26 -11.55 -1.63 3.50
C LEU A 26 -11.92 -1.73 2.01
N VAL A 27 -12.68 -2.76 1.64
CA VAL A 27 -13.02 -3.08 0.23
C VAL A 27 -14.53 -3.00 -0.06
N GLY A 28 -15.28 -2.30 0.78
CA GLY A 28 -16.71 -2.05 0.57
C GLY A 28 -17.02 -1.20 -0.68
N PRO A 29 -18.29 -1.13 -1.11
CA PRO A 29 -18.70 -0.45 -2.35
C PRO A 29 -18.28 1.02 -2.46
N THR A 30 -18.09 1.68 -1.31
CA THR A 30 -17.80 3.11 -1.18
C THR A 30 -16.42 3.37 -0.56
N SER A 31 -15.58 2.34 -0.36
CA SER A 31 -14.26 2.50 0.23
C SER A 31 -13.20 2.83 -0.81
N LEU A 32 -12.12 3.47 -0.38
CA LEU A 32 -10.96 3.75 -1.25
C LEU A 32 -10.38 2.46 -1.84
N GLY A 33 -10.33 1.39 -1.05
CA GLY A 33 -9.79 0.10 -1.48
C GLY A 33 -10.48 -0.49 -2.70
N ARG A 34 -11.75 -0.18 -2.96
CA ARG A 34 -12.43 -0.59 -4.20
C ARG A 34 -11.72 -0.06 -5.45
N PHE A 35 -11.17 1.14 -5.39
CA PHE A 35 -10.56 1.83 -6.54
C PHE A 35 -9.05 1.61 -6.63
N THR A 36 -8.42 1.24 -5.51
CA THR A 36 -6.96 1.09 -5.45
C THR A 36 -6.48 -0.36 -5.31
N ARG A 37 -7.37 -1.33 -5.05
CA ARG A 37 -7.02 -2.75 -4.91
C ARG A 37 -6.28 -3.31 -6.13
N SER A 38 -6.73 -2.98 -7.33
CA SER A 38 -6.09 -3.45 -8.57
C SER A 38 -4.62 -3.02 -8.68
N LEU A 39 -4.23 -1.89 -8.08
CA LEU A 39 -2.82 -1.45 -8.05
C LEU A 39 -1.92 -2.40 -7.25
N VAL A 40 -2.47 -3.05 -6.20
CA VAL A 40 -1.74 -4.07 -5.43
C VAL A 40 -1.80 -5.41 -6.12
N GLU A 41 -2.95 -5.78 -6.67
CA GLU A 41 -3.11 -7.04 -7.38
C GLU A 41 -2.15 -7.11 -8.58
N ASP A 42 -2.06 -6.03 -9.38
CA ASP A 42 -1.15 -5.89 -10.52
C ASP A 42 0.34 -5.99 -10.17
N ALA A 43 0.70 -5.93 -8.89
CA ALA A 43 2.10 -5.98 -8.47
C ALA A 43 2.71 -7.38 -8.68
N ASP A 44 3.82 -7.40 -9.39
CA ASP A 44 4.71 -8.56 -9.54
C ASP A 44 5.75 -8.65 -8.40
N LEU A 45 5.92 -7.57 -7.65
CA LEU A 45 6.81 -7.42 -6.51
C LEU A 45 6.19 -6.48 -5.46
N ILE A 46 6.17 -6.89 -4.20
CA ILE A 46 5.79 -6.05 -3.06
C ILE A 46 6.94 -6.02 -2.05
N LEU A 47 7.38 -4.80 -1.69
CA LEU A 47 8.28 -4.55 -0.58
C LEU A 47 7.45 -4.21 0.67
N GLN A 48 7.43 -5.12 1.63
CA GLN A 48 6.80 -4.97 2.93
C GLN A 48 7.81 -4.38 3.91
N VAL A 49 7.43 -3.30 4.59
CA VAL A 49 8.28 -2.59 5.54
C VAL A 49 7.56 -2.47 6.88
N GLY A 50 8.08 -3.14 7.92
CA GLY A 50 7.56 -3.07 9.28
C GLY A 50 6.09 -3.49 9.40
N THR A 51 5.65 -4.48 8.61
CA THR A 51 4.28 -4.97 8.62
C THR A 51 4.23 -6.46 8.96
N ARG A 52 3.36 -6.80 9.92
CA ARG A 52 3.08 -8.18 10.37
C ARG A 52 2.05 -8.90 9.52
N ASN A 53 1.59 -8.28 8.43
CA ASN A 53 0.58 -8.85 7.55
C ASN A 53 -0.70 -9.30 8.28
N ASN A 54 -1.12 -8.53 9.30
CA ASN A 54 -2.35 -8.81 10.05
C ASN A 54 -3.55 -8.97 9.11
N GLN A 55 -4.48 -9.85 9.46
CA GLN A 55 -5.67 -10.17 8.67
C GLN A 55 -6.40 -8.92 8.15
N ASN A 56 -6.60 -7.93 9.04
CA ASN A 56 -7.29 -6.70 8.70
C ASN A 56 -6.52 -5.83 7.69
N GLY A 57 -5.18 -5.86 7.72
CA GLY A 57 -4.32 -5.12 6.80
C GLY A 57 -4.14 -5.80 5.44
N THR A 58 -4.60 -7.04 5.29
CA THR A 58 -4.39 -7.86 4.07
C THR A 58 -5.68 -8.38 3.45
N ASP A 59 -6.84 -7.89 3.92
CA ASP A 59 -8.17 -8.40 3.52
C ASP A 59 -8.26 -9.93 3.65
N SER A 60 -8.00 -10.43 4.85
CA SER A 60 -7.90 -11.87 5.14
C SER A 60 -6.90 -12.59 4.24
N TRP A 61 -5.74 -11.98 4.03
CA TRP A 61 -4.65 -12.47 3.18
C TRP A 61 -5.01 -12.67 1.70
N ARG A 62 -6.07 -12.00 1.22
CA ARG A 62 -6.53 -12.07 -0.18
C ARG A 62 -6.04 -10.90 -1.03
N LEU A 63 -5.48 -9.86 -0.41
CA LEU A 63 -5.04 -8.66 -1.12
C LEU A 63 -3.84 -8.91 -2.04
N ILE A 64 -2.94 -9.83 -1.65
CA ILE A 64 -1.74 -10.17 -2.39
C ILE A 64 -2.00 -11.44 -3.19
N ARG A 65 -1.77 -11.40 -4.51
CA ARG A 65 -2.02 -12.56 -5.36
C ARG A 65 -0.97 -13.66 -5.12
N PRO A 66 -1.35 -14.94 -5.20
CA PRO A 66 -0.39 -16.04 -5.27
C PRO A 66 0.60 -15.80 -6.41
N GLY A 67 1.89 -16.02 -6.15
CA GLY A 67 2.96 -15.81 -7.13
C GLY A 67 3.56 -14.40 -7.16
N THR A 68 2.96 -13.41 -6.48
CA THR A 68 3.61 -12.10 -6.28
C THR A 68 4.87 -12.28 -5.44
N ARG A 69 6.01 -11.73 -5.90
CA ARG A 69 7.26 -11.79 -5.14
C ARG A 69 7.19 -10.84 -3.94
N ILE A 70 7.59 -11.32 -2.77
CA ILE A 70 7.60 -10.52 -1.54
C ILE A 70 9.04 -10.32 -1.06
N ILE A 71 9.36 -9.08 -0.68
CA ILE A 71 10.52 -8.75 0.15
C ILE A 71 9.96 -8.20 1.45
N GLN A 72 10.36 -8.73 2.59
CA GLN A 72 9.84 -8.30 3.88
C GLN A 72 10.99 -7.85 4.80
N ILE A 73 10.89 -6.59 5.24
CA ILE A 73 11.74 -5.98 6.24
C ILE A 73 10.98 -5.96 7.56
N ASP A 74 11.48 -6.68 8.55
CA ASP A 74 10.94 -6.64 9.91
C ASP A 74 12.06 -6.80 10.95
N LEU A 75 11.86 -6.21 12.12
CA LEU A 75 12.79 -6.35 13.23
C LEU A 75 12.63 -7.72 13.90
N ASP A 76 11.41 -8.27 13.88
CA ASP A 76 11.12 -9.58 14.45
C ASP A 76 11.27 -10.67 13.37
N PRO A 77 12.27 -11.57 13.49
CA PRO A 77 12.45 -12.66 12.55
C PRO A 77 11.27 -13.65 12.50
N GLN A 78 10.42 -13.70 13.54
CA GLN A 78 9.24 -14.58 13.55
C GLN A 78 8.10 -14.08 12.66
N GLU A 79 8.07 -12.79 12.34
CA GLU A 79 7.05 -12.21 11.47
C GLU A 79 7.38 -12.40 9.98
N ILE A 80 8.67 -12.59 9.66
CA ILE A 80 9.13 -12.69 8.27
C ILE A 80 8.83 -14.07 7.71
N GLY A 81 8.07 -14.12 6.61
CA GLY A 81 7.68 -15.39 6.00
C GLY A 81 6.46 -16.05 6.66
N ARG A 82 5.91 -15.47 7.75
CA ARG A 82 4.82 -16.09 8.52
C ARG A 82 3.51 -16.21 7.73
N ASN A 83 3.21 -15.22 6.89
CA ASN A 83 1.97 -15.19 6.09
C ASN A 83 2.20 -15.35 4.58
N TYR A 84 3.35 -14.91 4.07
CA TYR A 84 3.73 -15.02 2.67
C TYR A 84 5.22 -15.35 2.60
N GLU A 85 5.62 -16.30 1.75
CA GLU A 85 7.04 -16.56 1.52
C GLU A 85 7.71 -15.31 0.94
N ALA A 86 8.87 -14.95 1.49
CA ALA A 86 9.51 -13.67 1.22
C ALA A 86 11.03 -13.76 1.22
N VAL A 87 11.66 -12.85 0.47
CA VAL A 87 13.06 -12.48 0.71
C VAL A 87 13.14 -11.79 2.06
N ARG A 88 13.94 -12.36 2.96
CA ARG A 88 13.93 -12.06 4.39
C ARG A 88 15.00 -11.04 4.73
N LEU A 89 14.59 -9.84 5.13
CA LEU A 89 15.48 -8.77 5.57
C LEU A 89 15.21 -8.51 7.06
N VAL A 90 15.89 -9.26 7.93
CA VAL A 90 15.79 -9.07 9.39
C VAL A 90 16.59 -7.84 9.77
N GLY A 91 15.93 -6.82 10.32
CA GLY A 91 16.60 -5.61 10.78
C GLY A 91 15.70 -4.41 10.94
N ASP A 92 16.31 -3.31 11.39
CA ASP A 92 15.61 -2.03 11.51
C ASP A 92 15.19 -1.51 10.13
N ALA A 93 13.94 -1.05 10.04
CA ALA A 93 13.36 -0.58 8.79
C ALA A 93 14.06 0.69 8.27
N ALA A 94 14.43 1.63 9.15
CA ALA A 94 15.05 2.88 8.74
C ALA A 94 16.45 2.65 8.19
N GLU A 95 17.28 1.87 8.89
CA GLU A 95 18.63 1.55 8.42
C GLU A 95 18.61 0.69 7.15
N THR A 96 17.67 -0.26 7.03
CA THR A 96 17.52 -1.08 5.81
C THR A 96 17.10 -0.22 4.62
N LEU A 97 16.13 0.68 4.79
CA LEU A 97 15.69 1.60 3.72
C LEU A 97 16.79 2.59 3.32
N LYS A 98 17.60 3.06 4.27
CA LYS A 98 18.75 3.91 4.00
C LYS A 98 19.80 3.18 3.16
N ALA A 99 20.13 1.94 3.51
CA ALA A 99 21.04 1.11 2.73
C ALA A 99 20.49 0.83 1.32
N LEU A 100 19.21 0.48 1.20
CA LEU A 100 18.54 0.29 -0.10
C LEU A 100 18.57 1.56 -0.95
N THR A 101 18.27 2.71 -0.36
CA THR A 101 18.30 4.01 -1.05
C THR A 101 19.71 4.32 -1.57
N GLN A 102 20.75 4.01 -0.78
CA GLN A 102 22.13 4.19 -1.20
C GLN A 102 22.49 3.26 -2.36
N ALA A 103 22.09 1.99 -2.32
CA ALA A 103 22.32 1.03 -3.39
C ALA A 103 21.59 1.42 -4.69
N LEU A 104 20.39 2.00 -4.60
CA LEU A 104 19.62 2.45 -5.77
C LEU A 104 20.27 3.61 -6.52
N LYS A 105 21.17 4.39 -5.90
CA LYS A 105 21.86 5.51 -6.57
C LYS A 105 22.77 5.06 -7.71
N THR A 106 23.24 3.80 -7.70
CA THR A 106 24.12 3.25 -8.72
C THR A 106 23.38 2.44 -9.78
N GLN A 107 22.04 2.36 -9.71
CA GLN A 107 21.22 1.59 -10.64
C GLN A 107 20.63 2.48 -11.74
N ASP A 108 20.42 1.93 -12.93
CA ASP A 108 19.63 2.60 -13.97
C ASP A 108 18.13 2.54 -13.63
N LEU A 109 17.57 3.70 -13.30
CA LEU A 109 16.15 3.85 -12.95
C LEU A 109 15.33 4.54 -14.06
N LYS A 110 15.89 4.71 -15.27
CA LYS A 110 15.23 5.45 -16.36
C LYS A 110 13.84 4.91 -16.70
N ALA A 111 13.71 3.59 -16.83
CA ALA A 111 12.42 2.94 -17.09
C ALA A 111 11.39 3.24 -15.99
N ARG A 112 11.82 3.26 -14.72
CA ARG A 112 10.96 3.57 -13.57
C ARG A 112 10.56 5.04 -13.54
N SER A 113 11.49 5.94 -13.85
CA SER A 113 11.21 7.37 -13.97
C SER A 113 10.24 7.69 -15.10
N GLN A 114 10.38 7.02 -16.25
CA GLN A 114 9.48 7.17 -17.41
C GLN A 114 8.07 6.62 -17.15
N ALA A 115 7.94 5.51 -16.41
CA ALA A 115 6.63 4.95 -16.06
C ALA A 115 5.90 5.72 -14.93
N ARG A 116 6.62 6.53 -14.15
CA ARG A 116 6.09 7.20 -12.95
C ARG A 116 4.87 8.10 -13.23
N PRO A 117 4.83 8.95 -14.28
CA PRO A 117 3.68 9.82 -14.54
C PRO A 117 2.40 9.04 -14.80
N GLY A 118 2.45 7.98 -15.62
CA GLY A 118 1.27 7.15 -15.90
C GLY A 118 0.76 6.43 -14.66
N LEU A 119 1.65 5.98 -13.78
CA LEU A 119 1.27 5.41 -12.49
C LEU A 119 0.65 6.45 -11.55
N ALA A 120 1.21 7.67 -11.49
CA ALA A 120 0.65 8.75 -10.69
C ALA A 120 -0.75 9.13 -11.17
N GLU A 121 -0.98 9.14 -12.49
CA GLU A 121 -2.30 9.42 -13.06
C GLU A 121 -3.31 8.32 -12.69
N ARG A 122 -2.92 7.03 -12.79
CA ARG A 122 -3.77 5.91 -12.33
C ARG A 122 -4.17 6.05 -10.86
N ILE A 123 -3.25 6.50 -10.00
CA ILE A 123 -3.53 6.74 -8.58
C ILE A 123 -4.47 7.93 -8.40
N ALA A 124 -4.24 9.02 -9.13
CA ALA A 124 -5.10 10.20 -9.10
C ALA A 124 -6.53 9.86 -9.56
N ASP A 125 -6.68 9.04 -10.61
CA ASP A 125 -7.98 8.54 -11.07
C ASP A 125 -8.72 7.76 -9.99
N ALA A 126 -8.03 6.86 -9.28
CA ALA A 126 -8.63 6.11 -8.18
C ALA A 126 -9.15 7.04 -7.07
N TRP A 127 -8.39 8.07 -6.72
CA TRP A 127 -8.83 9.11 -5.77
C TRP A 127 -10.04 9.89 -6.29
N ARG A 128 -10.05 10.32 -7.56
CA ARG A 128 -11.19 11.04 -8.17
C ARG A 128 -12.46 10.19 -8.16
N GLN A 129 -12.35 8.90 -8.47
CA GLN A 129 -13.48 7.97 -8.41
C GLN A 129 -13.99 7.78 -6.98
N PHE A 130 -13.09 7.63 -6.01
CA PHE A 130 -13.45 7.57 -4.61
C PHE A 130 -14.19 8.82 -4.12
N GLU A 131 -13.69 10.02 -4.45
CA GLU A 131 -14.34 11.28 -4.07
C GLU A 131 -15.72 11.42 -4.71
N THR A 132 -15.87 10.99 -5.97
CA THR A 132 -17.15 11.01 -6.68
C THR A 132 -18.21 10.15 -5.96
N VAL A 133 -17.82 8.97 -5.48
CA VAL A 133 -18.72 8.07 -4.74
C VAL A 133 -18.96 8.54 -3.30
N ARG A 134 -17.98 9.16 -2.65
CA ARG A 134 -18.08 9.63 -1.27
C ARG A 134 -18.85 10.94 -1.12
N ALA A 135 -18.75 11.87 -2.07
CA ALA A 135 -19.29 13.22 -1.94
C ALA A 135 -20.80 13.29 -1.64
N PRO A 136 -21.68 12.47 -2.26
CA PRO A 136 -23.11 12.47 -1.92
C PRO A 136 -23.38 11.98 -0.48
N LEU A 137 -22.60 11.01 0.01
CA LEU A 137 -22.77 10.43 1.35
C LEU A 137 -22.45 11.45 2.45
N LEU A 138 -21.44 12.29 2.23
CA LEU A 138 -21.09 13.38 3.16
C LEU A 138 -22.22 14.43 3.27
N LYS A 139 -23.01 14.63 2.22
CA LYS A 139 -24.13 15.58 2.20
C LYS A 139 -25.42 15.02 2.80
N GLN A 140 -25.58 13.69 2.83
CA GLN A 140 -26.77 13.01 3.37
C GLN A 140 -26.72 12.78 4.90
N ALA A 141 -25.57 12.98 5.54
CA ALA A 141 -25.39 12.80 6.98
C ALA A 141 -26.03 13.94 7.80
N THR A 142 -27.35 14.10 7.73
CA THR A 142 -28.14 14.99 8.60
C THR A 142 -28.87 14.23 9.72
N ALA A 143 -29.00 12.91 9.62
CA ALA A 143 -29.46 12.06 10.71
C ALA A 143 -28.24 11.50 11.46
N GLY A 144 -28.08 11.89 12.73
CA GLY A 144 -26.95 11.43 13.56
C GLY A 144 -26.85 9.91 13.57
N ILE A 145 -25.61 9.40 13.46
CA ILE A 145 -25.30 7.99 13.68
C ILE A 145 -25.69 7.68 15.13
N ARG A 146 -26.79 6.96 15.33
CA ARG A 146 -27.17 6.50 16.67
C ARG A 146 -26.19 5.39 17.09
N PRO A 147 -25.76 5.37 18.37
CA PRO A 147 -24.91 4.31 18.92
C PRO A 147 -25.50 2.92 18.71
#